data_AF-A0A1B6JZB3-F1
#
_entry.id   AF-A0A1B6JZB3-F1
#
_cell.length_a   1.000
_cell.length_b   1.000
_cell.length_c   1.000
_cell.angle_alpha   90.00
_cell.angle_beta   90.00
_cell.angle_gamma   90.00
#
_symmetry.space_group_name_H-M   'P 1'
#
loop_
_entity.id
_entity.type
_entity.pdbx_description
1 polymer ?
#
loop_
_entity_poly.entity_id
_entity_poly.type
_entity_poly.pdbx_seq_one_letter_code
_entity_poly.pdbx_strand_id
1 'polypeptide(L)'
;MRVIWKEKKIPEDWKMGIIVPIFKKGNKQKCENYRGITLLCHTQKIYEKILLQNIRPVLEETGREEQFGFRKGCYFCDETSVRKEVGIRKRYNGSFYRPTEGI
;
A
#
# COMPACT_ATOMS: atom_id res chain seq x y z
N MET A 1 -18.57 -10.44 15.06
CA MET A 1 -18.74 -8.98 15.22
C MET A 1 -19.24 -8.58 16.62
N ARG A 2 -20.42 -9.04 17.08
CA ARG A 2 -20.93 -8.70 18.43
C ARG A 2 -19.94 -9.03 19.56
N VAL A 3 -19.31 -10.20 19.52
CA VAL A 3 -18.29 -10.63 20.51
C VAL A 3 -17.11 -9.65 20.55
N ILE A 4 -16.58 -9.23 19.40
CA ILE A 4 -15.46 -8.29 19.33
C ILE A 4 -15.83 -6.93 19.94
N TRP A 5 -17.01 -6.40 19.59
CA TRP A 5 -17.42 -5.08 20.06
C TRP A 5 -17.80 -5.07 21.54
N LYS A 6 -18.48 -6.11 22.03
CA LYS A 6 -18.95 -6.18 23.42
C LYS A 6 -17.90 -6.72 24.38
N GLU A 7 -17.18 -7.76 23.99
CA GLU A 7 -16.23 -8.46 24.87
C GLU A 7 -14.78 -8.03 24.64
N LYS A 8 -14.53 -7.19 23.62
CA LYS A 8 -13.18 -6.73 23.24
C LYS A 8 -12.18 -7.88 23.00
N LYS A 9 -12.70 -9.06 22.64
CA LYS A 9 -11.91 -10.25 22.34
C LYS A 9 -11.86 -10.53 20.85
N ILE A 10 -10.67 -10.86 20.36
CA ILE A 10 -10.45 -11.29 18.98
C ILE A 10 -10.75 -12.81 18.89
N PRO A 11 -11.64 -13.25 17.98
CA PRO A 11 -11.89 -14.67 17.76
C PRO A 11 -10.60 -15.41 17.37
N GLU A 12 -10.44 -16.65 17.81
CA GLU A 12 -9.23 -17.44 17.50
C GLU A 12 -9.05 -17.63 15.99
N ASP A 13 -10.17 -17.80 15.26
CA ASP A 13 -10.19 -17.91 13.79
C ASP A 13 -9.60 -16.70 13.06
N TRP A 14 -9.55 -15.52 13.70
CA TRP A 14 -8.99 -14.30 13.13
C TRP A 14 -7.47 -14.20 13.36
N LYS A 15 -6.93 -15.04 14.23
CA LYS A 15 -5.50 -15.13 14.50
C LYS A 15 -4.80 -16.07 13.53
N MET A 16 -5.56 -16.90 12.82
CA MET A 16 -5.05 -17.84 11.83
C MET A 16 -5.30 -17.36 10.41
N GLY A 17 -4.35 -17.63 9.51
CA GLY A 17 -4.47 -17.35 8.09
C GLY A 17 -3.68 -18.34 7.27
N ILE A 18 -4.15 -18.62 6.05
CA ILE A 18 -3.49 -19.57 5.14
C ILE A 18 -2.56 -18.78 4.21
N ILE A 19 -1.27 -19.09 4.22
CA ILE A 19 -0.30 -18.45 3.32
C ILE A 19 -0.30 -19.21 1.99
N VAL A 20 -0.61 -18.51 0.90
CA VAL A 20 -0.59 -19.06 -0.46
C VAL A 20 0.48 -18.32 -1.28
N PRO A 21 1.45 -19.03 -1.87
CA PRO A 21 2.45 -18.42 -2.73
C PRO A 21 1.86 -18.07 -4.10
N ILE A 22 1.99 -16.81 -4.52
CA ILE A 22 1.60 -16.34 -5.85
C ILE A 22 2.84 -15.97 -6.64
N PHE A 23 3.00 -16.57 -7.81
CA PHE A 23 4.11 -16.26 -8.70
C PHE A 23 4.03 -14.81 -9.20
N LYS A 24 5.14 -14.07 -9.09
CA LYS A 24 5.23 -12.65 -9.49
C LYS A 24 5.84 -12.49 -10.88
N LYS A 25 7.11 -12.86 -11.08
CA LYS A 25 7.84 -12.75 -12.36
C LYS A 25 9.18 -13.51 -12.30
N GLY A 26 9.79 -13.80 -13.45
CA GLY A 26 11.11 -14.45 -13.51
C GLY A 26 11.06 -15.98 -13.62
N ASN A 27 12.02 -16.67 -13.03
CA ASN A 27 12.09 -18.14 -13.07
C ASN A 27 11.18 -18.77 -11.99
N LYS A 28 10.24 -19.63 -12.40
CA LYS A 28 9.31 -20.34 -11.50
C LYS A 28 9.97 -21.34 -10.54
N GLN A 29 11.21 -21.75 -10.79
CA GLN A 29 11.93 -22.65 -9.88
C GLN A 29 12.58 -21.93 -8.69
N LYS A 30 12.66 -20.59 -8.73
CA LYS A 30 13.23 -19.82 -7.62
C LYS A 30 12.13 -19.32 -6.68
N CYS A 31 12.25 -19.65 -5.39
CA CYS A 31 11.27 -19.25 -4.37
C CYS A 31 11.12 -17.73 -4.23
N GLU A 32 12.19 -16.97 -4.45
CA GLU A 32 12.21 -15.49 -4.42
C GLU A 32 11.23 -14.82 -5.41
N ASN A 33 10.83 -15.56 -6.45
CA ASN A 33 9.89 -15.08 -7.47
C ASN A 33 8.43 -15.26 -7.08
N TYR A 34 8.15 -15.77 -5.88
CA TYR A 34 6.82 -15.90 -5.33
C TYR A 34 6.59 -14.88 -4.22
N ARG A 35 5.36 -14.38 -4.15
CA ARG A 35 4.87 -13.54 -3.06
C ARG A 35 3.86 -14.35 -2.26
N GLY A 36 4.13 -14.57 -0.97
CA GLY A 36 3.12 -15.09 -0.06
C GLY A 36 1.98 -14.10 0.12
N ILE A 37 0.74 -14.57 -0.01
CA ILE A 37 -0.46 -13.83 0.39
C ILE A 37 -1.17 -14.62 1.48
N THR A 38 -1.51 -13.93 2.58
CA THR A 38 -2.28 -14.53 3.67
C THR A 38 -3.78 -14.41 3.37
N LEU A 39 -4.45 -15.55 3.27
CA LEU A 39 -5.90 -15.63 3.17
C LEU A 39 -6.50 -15.58 4.57
N LEU A 40 -7.20 -14.49 4.83
CA LEU A 40 -7.94 -14.26 6.07
C LEU A 40 -9.35 -14.82 5.99
N CYS A 41 -9.94 -15.14 7.15
CA CYS A 41 -11.31 -15.58 7.22
C CYS A 41 -12.29 -14.49 6.76
N HIS A 42 -13.47 -14.90 6.29
CA HIS A 42 -14.47 -13.99 5.71
C HIS A 42 -14.92 -12.89 6.68
N THR A 43 -15.12 -13.27 7.94
CA THR A 43 -15.62 -12.35 8.98
C THR A 43 -14.60 -11.27 9.31
N GLN A 44 -13.29 -11.59 9.27
CA GLN A 44 -12.22 -10.61 9.43
C GLN A 44 -12.17 -9.62 8.25
N LYS A 45 -12.28 -10.10 7.01
CA LYS A 45 -12.29 -9.23 5.82
C LYS A 45 -13.43 -8.20 5.84
N ILE A 46 -14.61 -8.62 6.31
CA ILE A 46 -15.76 -7.72 6.47
C ILE A 46 -15.45 -6.64 7.50
N TYR A 47 -14.81 -7.01 8.62
CA TYR A 47 -14.43 -6.06 9.66
C TYR A 47 -13.36 -5.08 9.21
N GLU A 48 -12.31 -5.55 8.53
CA GLU A 48 -11.26 -4.72 7.96
C GLU A 48 -11.85 -3.69 6.99
N LYS A 49 -12.86 -4.06 6.20
CA LYS A 49 -13.54 -3.12 5.30
C LYS A 49 -14.29 -2.02 6.06
N ILE A 50 -15.00 -2.36 7.14
CA ILE A 50 -15.70 -1.38 7.99
C ILE A 50 -14.68 -0.47 8.68
N LEU A 51 -13.62 -1.03 9.22
CA LEU A 51 -12.53 -0.29 9.86
C LEU A 51 -11.88 0.70 8.88
N LEU A 52 -11.56 0.23 7.68
CA LEU A 52 -10.99 1.06 6.62
C LEU A 52 -11.93 2.21 6.26
N GLN A 53 -13.24 1.96 6.12
CA GLN A 53 -14.22 3.01 5.82
C GLN A 53 -14.23 4.10 6.90
N ASN A 54 -14.09 3.73 8.17
CA ASN A 54 -14.06 4.69 9.29
C ASN A 54 -12.75 5.49 9.36
N ILE A 55 -11.62 4.87 9.04
CA ILE A 55 -10.29 5.52 9.13
C ILE A 55 -9.97 6.34 7.87
N ARG A 56 -10.60 6.01 6.74
CA ARG A 56 -10.31 6.63 5.43
C ARG A 56 -10.39 8.16 5.43
N PRO A 57 -11.37 8.84 6.04
CA PRO A 57 -11.41 10.31 6.07
C PRO A 57 -10.13 10.92 6.67
N VAL A 58 -9.66 10.36 7.79
CA VAL A 58 -8.44 10.80 8.48
C VAL A 58 -7.20 10.55 7.63
N LEU A 59 -7.14 9.40 6.94
CA LEU A 59 -6.02 9.08 6.05
C LEU A 59 -5.94 9.99 4.83
N GLU A 60 -7.08 10.43 4.29
CA GLU A 60 -7.10 11.34 3.15
C GLU A 60 -6.71 12.77 3.56
N GLU A 61 -7.01 13.19 4.79
CA GLU A 61 -6.61 14.50 5.34
C GLU A 61 -5.12 14.54 5.72
N THR A 62 -4.62 13.47 6.34
CA THR A 62 -3.23 13.41 6.85
C THR A 62 -2.23 12.86 5.82
N GLY A 63 -2.71 12.32 4.71
CA GLY A 63 -1.89 11.70 3.68
C GLY A 63 -0.99 12.70 2.95
N ARG A 64 0.27 12.32 2.71
CA ARG A 64 1.20 13.10 1.89
C ARG A 64 0.64 13.31 0.48
N GLU A 65 0.86 14.50 -0.07
CA GLU A 65 0.44 14.82 -1.45
C GLU A 65 1.15 13.96 -2.49
N GLU A 66 2.38 13.51 -2.23
CA GLU A 66 3.11 12.63 -3.14
C GLU A 66 2.67 11.16 -3.09
N GLN A 67 1.78 10.79 -2.17
CA GLN A 67 1.26 9.44 -2.06
C GLN A 67 0.07 9.26 -3.02
N PHE A 68 0.28 8.56 -4.13
CA PHE A 68 -0.78 8.27 -5.11
C PHE A 68 -1.40 6.89 -4.91
N GLY A 69 -0.59 5.90 -4.54
CA GLY A 69 -1.06 4.55 -4.30
C GLY A 69 -2.02 4.48 -3.12
N PHE A 70 -3.11 3.73 -3.29
CA PHE A 70 -4.12 3.43 -2.25
C PHE A 70 -4.95 4.64 -1.78
N ARG A 71 -4.88 5.78 -2.48
CA ARG A 71 -5.77 6.93 -2.24
C ARG A 71 -7.01 6.89 -3.12
N LYS A 72 -8.11 7.47 -2.66
CA LYS A 72 -9.31 7.62 -3.49
C LYS A 72 -9.02 8.61 -4.64
N GLY A 73 -9.31 8.23 -5.87
CA GLY A 73 -9.24 9.13 -7.02
C GLY A 73 -7.84 9.34 -7.62
N CYS A 74 -6.79 8.79 -7.00
CA CYS A 74 -5.44 8.78 -7.57
C CYS A 74 -5.20 7.51 -8.38
N TYR A 75 -4.91 7.64 -9.67
CA TYR A 75 -4.59 6.52 -10.56
C TYR A 75 -3.16 6.60 -11.08
N PHE A 76 -2.67 5.49 -11.65
CA PHE A 76 -1.28 5.36 -12.12
C PHE A 76 -0.87 6.47 -13.11
N CYS A 77 -1.78 6.91 -13.99
CA CYS A 77 -1.50 7.99 -14.93
C CYS A 77 -1.28 9.34 -14.23
N ASP A 78 -1.98 9.64 -13.13
CA ASP A 78 -1.75 10.86 -12.34
C ASP A 78 -0.38 10.86 -11.68
N GLU A 79 0.05 9.71 -11.15
CA GLU A 79 1.35 9.56 -10.49
C GLU A 79 2.50 9.97 -11.43
N THR A 80 2.48 9.49 -12.68
CA THR A 80 3.56 9.78 -13.63
C THR A 80 3.66 11.26 -13.99
N SER A 81 2.53 11.97 -14.01
CA SER A 81 2.47 13.40 -14.30
C SER A 81 2.97 14.23 -13.12
N VAL A 82 2.47 13.95 -11.91
CA VAL A 82 2.87 14.69 -10.70
C VAL A 82 4.31 14.36 -10.29
N ARG A 83 4.79 13.13 -10.48
CA ARG A 83 6.19 12.78 -10.20
C ARG A 83 7.16 13.56 -11.09
N LYS A 84 6.79 13.86 -12.34
CA LYS A 84 7.57 14.76 -13.21
C LYS A 84 7.56 16.17 -12.64
N GLU A 85 6.41 16.69 -12.24
CA GLU A 85 6.25 18.05 -11.70
C GLU A 85 6.95 18.26 -10.35
N VAL A 86 6.75 17.35 -9.38
CA VAL A 86 7.45 17.36 -8.08
C VAL A 86 8.95 17.14 -8.28
N GLY A 87 9.36 16.28 -9.21
CA GLY A 87 10.76 16.11 -9.59
C GLY A 87 11.38 17.37 -10.17
N ILE A 88 10.62 18.12 -10.97
CA ILE A 88 11.01 19.42 -11.52
C ILE A 88 11.08 20.47 -10.40
N ARG A 89 10.07 20.58 -9.53
CA ARG A 89 10.05 21.52 -8.40
C ARG A 89 11.19 21.29 -7.41
N LYS A 90 11.56 20.03 -7.14
CA LYS A 90 12.74 19.67 -6.34
C LYS A 90 14.07 20.02 -7.03
N ARG A 91 14.15 19.92 -8.36
CA ARG A 91 15.32 20.41 -9.13
C ARG A 91 15.45 21.93 -9.11
N TYR A 92 14.34 22.66 -9.08
CA TYR A 92 14.36 24.12 -9.00
C TYR A 92 14.68 24.63 -7.58
N ASN A 93 14.23 23.93 -6.53
CA ASN A 93 14.46 24.34 -5.14
C ASN A 93 15.76 23.80 -4.51
N GLY A 94 16.47 22.87 -5.16
CA GLY A 94 17.71 22.28 -4.68
C GLY A 94 18.78 22.36 -5.76
N SER A 95 19.69 23.33 -5.63
CA SER A 95 20.90 23.41 -6.43
C SER A 95 21.73 22.14 -6.30
N PHE A 96 22.18 21.66 -7.47
CA PHE A 96 23.35 20.82 -7.74
C PHE A 96 23.24 19.28 -7.83
N TYR A 97 23.11 18.80 -9.07
CA TYR A 97 24.02 17.77 -9.58
C TYR A 97 24.64 18.30 -10.88
N ARG A 98 25.95 18.60 -10.86
CA ARG A 98 26.73 18.93 -12.06
C ARG A 98 26.91 17.65 -12.89
N PRO A 99 26.69 17.66 -14.21
CA PRO A 99 27.31 16.66 -15.07
C PRO A 99 28.82 16.94 -15.07
N THR A 100 29.63 16.00 -14.62
CA THR A 100 31.07 16.02 -14.93
C THR A 100 31.24 15.36 -16.29
N GLU A 101 31.41 16.20 -17.32
CA GLU A 101 32.03 15.78 -18.57
C GLU A 101 33.53 15.49 -18.32
N GLY A 102 34.00 14.37 -18.89
CA GLY A 102 35.37 14.19 -19.38
C GLY A 102 36.52 14.13 -18.39
N ILE A 103 37.02 12.90 -18.14
CA ILE A 103 38.37 12.48 -18.58
C ILE A 103 38.23 11.09 -19.19
#